data_AF-A0A5N6NB30-F1
#
_entry.id   AF-A0A5N6NB30-F1
#
_cell.length_a   1.000
_cell.length_b   1.000
_cell.length_c   1.000
_cell.angle_alpha   90.00
_cell.angle_beta   90.00
_cell.angle_gamma   90.00
#
_symmetry.space_group_name_H-M   'P 1'
#
loop_
_entity.id
_entity.type
_entity.pdbx_description
1 polymer ?
#
loop_
_entity_poly.entity_id
_entity_poly.type
_entity_poly.pdbx_seq_one_letter_code
_entity_poly.pdbx_strand_id
1 'polypeptide(L)'
;MRLNLENQSADLEKIKEFANWLLQLGEGNLGGINDGDTSIEISDDLLISNTTDPLATLIQFVYLSILQQFKDPEYFRERAILAPKNEFVQEINGRLLSLFTGNETEYLSSDSLCQTEQLNEAVQESLYSPDVLNGLKISGLPNHKLVLKVGVPVMLLRNID
;
A
#
# COMPACT_ATOMS: atom_id res chain seq x y z
N MET A 1 -8.02 -3.53 -11.53
CA MET A 1 -6.66 -3.68 -12.09
C MET A 1 -6.83 -4.21 -13.51
N ARG A 2 -6.46 -3.45 -14.54
CA ARG A 2 -6.46 -3.93 -15.93
C ARG A 2 -5.04 -4.33 -16.28
N LEU A 3 -4.84 -5.60 -16.61
CA LEU A 3 -3.54 -6.09 -17.09
C LEU A 3 -3.44 -5.70 -18.58
N ASN A 4 -2.57 -4.75 -18.90
CA ASN A 4 -2.31 -4.39 -20.29
C ASN A 4 -1.44 -5.48 -20.94
N LEU A 5 -1.95 -6.09 -22.01
CA LEU A 5 -1.24 -7.06 -22.83
C LEU A 5 -0.32 -6.32 -23.81
N GLU A 6 0.94 -6.13 -23.45
CA GLU A 6 1.98 -5.77 -24.42
C GLU A 6 3.02 -6.90 -24.52
N ASN A 7 2.62 -7.93 -25.29
CA ASN A 7 3.40 -8.52 -26.37
C ASN A 7 4.73 -9.27 -26.08
N GLN A 8 4.65 -10.47 -25.46
CA GLN A 8 5.53 -11.62 -25.74
C GLN A 8 4.75 -12.95 -25.58
N SER A 9 4.90 -13.90 -26.51
CA SER A 9 4.13 -15.17 -26.50
C SER A 9 4.39 -16.03 -25.25
N ALA A 10 5.59 -15.94 -24.68
CA ALA A 10 5.96 -16.62 -23.45
C ALA A 10 5.26 -16.04 -22.21
N ASP A 11 5.03 -14.72 -22.18
CA ASP A 11 4.30 -14.06 -21.09
C ASP A 11 2.82 -14.43 -21.12
N LEU A 12 2.24 -14.62 -22.30
CA LEU A 12 0.86 -15.07 -22.44
C LEU A 12 0.62 -16.46 -21.85
N GLU A 13 1.53 -17.42 -22.06
CA GLU A 13 1.39 -18.76 -21.49
C GLU A 13 1.52 -18.74 -19.97
N LYS A 14 2.50 -18.00 -19.41
CA LYS A 14 2.63 -17.83 -17.96
C LYS A 14 1.39 -17.18 -17.33
N ILE A 15 0.84 -16.15 -17.98
CA ILE A 15 -0.39 -15.49 -17.51
C ILE A 15 -1.56 -16.47 -17.51
N LYS A 16 -1.70 -17.30 -18.55
CA LYS A 16 -2.74 -18.35 -18.60
C LYS A 16 -2.55 -19.39 -17.51
N GLU A 17 -1.32 -19.86 -17.28
CA GLU A 17 -1.00 -20.81 -16.22
C GLU A 17 -1.38 -20.24 -14.85
N PHE A 18 -0.98 -18.99 -14.57
CA PHE A 18 -1.33 -18.31 -13.32
C PHE A 18 -2.85 -18.10 -13.17
N ALA A 19 -3.54 -17.70 -14.24
CA ALA A 19 -4.99 -17.52 -14.22
C ALA A 19 -5.73 -18.85 -13.97
N ASN A 20 -5.27 -19.95 -14.58
CA ASN A 20 -5.81 -21.28 -14.35
C ASN A 20 -5.56 -21.75 -12.91
N TRP A 21 -4.39 -21.48 -12.35
CA TRP A 21 -4.08 -21.78 -10.95
C TRP A 21 -5.00 -21.01 -9.99
N LEU A 22 -5.21 -19.70 -10.23
CA LEU A 22 -6.16 -18.90 -9.45
C LEU A 22 -7.60 -19.41 -9.55
N LEU A 23 -8.01 -19.89 -10.73
CA LEU A 23 -9.35 -20.45 -10.93
C LEU A 23 -9.52 -21.76 -10.14
N GLN A 24 -8.54 -22.67 -10.20
CA GLN A 24 -8.55 -23.89 -9.40
C GLN A 24 -8.57 -23.59 -7.90
N LEU A 25 -7.85 -22.55 -7.45
CA LEU A 25 -7.88 -22.08 -6.07
C LEU A 25 -9.29 -21.63 -5.66
N GLY A 26 -9.93 -20.80 -6.49
CA GLY A 26 -11.27 -20.27 -6.22
C GLY A 26 -12.38 -21.33 -6.27
N GLU A 27 -12.19 -22.39 -7.07
CA GLU A 27 -13.11 -23.54 -7.14
C GLU A 27 -12.89 -24.56 -6.02
N GLY A 28 -11.84 -24.42 -5.21
CA GLY A 28 -11.48 -25.41 -4.19
C GLY A 28 -10.96 -26.73 -4.78
N ASN A 29 -10.45 -26.67 -6.02
CA ASN A 29 -9.84 -27.79 -6.73
C ASN A 29 -8.34 -27.96 -6.39
N LEU A 30 -7.76 -26.98 -5.69
CA LEU A 30 -6.39 -27.07 -5.16
C LEU A 30 -6.36 -27.64 -3.75
N GLY A 31 -5.29 -28.39 -3.47
CA GLY A 31 -5.05 -29.01 -2.18
C GLY A 31 -5.73 -30.38 -2.03
N GLY A 32 -5.67 -30.93 -0.83
CA GLY A 32 -6.10 -32.29 -0.52
C GLY A 32 -7.62 -32.42 -0.37
N ILE A 33 -8.03 -33.31 0.54
CA ILE A 33 -9.45 -33.53 0.85
C ILE A 33 -9.98 -32.24 1.50
N ASN A 34 -11.08 -31.68 0.98
CA ASN A 34 -11.75 -30.50 1.56
C ASN A 34 -12.49 -30.86 2.86
N ASP A 35 -11.75 -31.10 3.94
CA ASP A 35 -12.26 -31.43 5.27
C ASP A 35 -12.40 -30.21 6.21
N GLY A 36 -12.21 -29.01 5.66
CA GLY A 36 -12.27 -27.72 6.37
C GLY A 36 -10.92 -27.02 6.48
N ASP A 37 -9.83 -27.74 6.20
CA ASP A 37 -8.48 -27.19 6.04
C ASP A 37 -7.85 -27.77 4.76
N THR A 38 -7.08 -26.98 4.03
CA THR A 38 -6.39 -27.47 2.84
C THR A 38 -5.08 -26.75 2.68
N SER A 39 -4.03 -27.51 2.36
CA SER A 39 -2.71 -26.96 2.05
C SER A 39 -2.58 -26.79 0.54
N ILE A 40 -2.21 -25.58 0.14
CA ILE A 40 -1.92 -25.25 -1.26
C ILE A 40 -0.43 -25.02 -1.43
N GLU A 41 0.12 -25.44 -2.56
CA GLU A 41 1.50 -25.15 -2.95
C GLU A 41 1.54 -23.83 -3.72
N ILE A 42 2.37 -22.89 -3.25
CA ILE A 42 2.65 -21.64 -3.94
C ILE A 42 3.95 -21.84 -4.71
N SER A 43 3.93 -21.51 -6.00
CA SER A 43 5.09 -21.66 -6.88
C SER A 43 6.26 -20.78 -6.42
N ASP A 44 7.49 -21.31 -6.53
CA ASP A 44 8.72 -20.66 -6.05
C ASP A 44 8.99 -19.30 -6.72
N ASP A 45 8.50 -19.09 -7.94
CA ASP A 45 8.64 -17.83 -8.67
C ASP A 45 7.76 -16.70 -8.10
N LEU A 46 6.75 -17.04 -7.29
CA LEU A 46 5.90 -16.10 -6.56
C LEU A 46 6.42 -15.82 -5.15
N LEU A 47 7.43 -16.56 -4.70
CA LEU A 47 7.97 -16.46 -3.36
C LEU A 47 9.13 -15.47 -3.30
N ILE A 48 9.10 -14.62 -2.26
CA ILE A 48 10.28 -13.87 -1.84
C ILE A 48 11.02 -14.75 -0.85
N SER A 49 12.32 -14.97 -1.10
CA SER A 49 13.15 -15.86 -0.31
C SER A 49 13.05 -15.55 1.18
N ASN A 50 13.02 -16.58 2.02
CA ASN A 50 12.95 -16.43 3.46
C ASN A 50 14.20 -15.70 3.98
N THR A 51 14.00 -14.50 4.50
CA THR A 51 15.05 -13.59 4.97
C THR A 51 14.71 -13.11 6.38
N THR A 52 15.72 -12.63 7.09
CA THR A 52 15.58 -12.02 8.43
C THR A 52 14.69 -10.79 8.44
N ASP A 53 14.56 -10.09 7.30
CA ASP A 53 13.64 -8.97 7.12
C ASP A 53 12.89 -9.10 5.78
N PRO A 54 11.73 -9.77 5.78
CA PRO A 54 10.94 -10.00 4.58
C PRO A 54 10.46 -8.69 3.93
N LEU A 55 10.17 -7.66 4.73
CA LEU A 55 9.63 -6.41 4.24
C LEU A 55 10.71 -5.56 3.55
N ALA A 56 11.91 -5.50 4.12
CA ALA A 56 13.06 -4.88 3.45
C ALA A 56 13.39 -5.61 2.14
N THR A 57 13.33 -6.95 2.15
CA THR A 57 13.58 -7.75 0.94
C THR A 57 12.52 -7.51 -0.13
N LEU A 58 11.23 -7.41 0.23
CA LEU A 58 10.16 -7.03 -0.70
C LEU A 58 10.38 -5.63 -1.29
N ILE A 59 10.73 -4.66 -0.45
CA ILE A 59 11.01 -3.29 -0.91
C ILE A 59 12.20 -3.31 -1.88
N GLN A 60 13.27 -4.04 -1.57
CA GLN A 60 14.44 -4.15 -2.43
C GLN A 60 14.13 -4.91 -3.74
N PHE A 61 13.28 -5.93 -3.68
CA PHE A 61 12.85 -6.68 -4.85
C PHE A 61 12.09 -5.78 -5.85
N VAL A 62 11.13 -4.99 -5.36
CA VAL A 62 10.34 -4.09 -6.22
C VAL A 62 11.11 -2.82 -6.59
N TYR A 63 11.87 -2.26 -5.66
CA TYR A 63 12.51 -0.94 -5.77
C TYR A 63 14.04 -0.97 -5.58
N LEU A 64 14.72 -1.93 -6.20
CA LEU A 64 16.16 -2.22 -6.05
C LEU A 64 17.09 -0.99 -6.08
N SER A 65 16.77 0.00 -6.93
CA SER A 65 17.64 1.16 -7.18
C SER A 65 16.91 2.50 -6.98
N ILE A 66 16.00 2.57 -5.99
CA ILE A 66 15.16 3.75 -5.79
C ILE A 66 15.96 5.03 -5.57
N LEU A 67 17.07 4.98 -4.83
CA LEU A 67 17.88 6.16 -4.54
C LEU A 67 18.64 6.69 -5.77
N GLN A 68 18.86 5.85 -6.78
CA GLN A 68 19.48 6.22 -8.03
C GLN A 68 18.43 6.68 -9.06
N GLN A 69 17.23 6.09 -9.02
CA GLN A 69 16.20 6.25 -10.04
C GLN A 69 15.00 7.11 -9.63
N PHE A 70 14.98 7.67 -8.41
CA PHE A 70 13.80 8.44 -7.94
C PHE A 70 13.46 9.68 -8.79
N LYS A 71 14.38 10.14 -9.64
CA LYS A 71 14.15 11.25 -10.56
C LYS A 71 13.57 10.82 -11.90
N ASP A 72 13.56 9.52 -12.19
CA ASP A 72 13.01 8.95 -13.42
C ASP A 72 11.55 8.54 -13.21
N PRO A 73 10.58 9.21 -13.85
CA PRO A 73 9.17 8.84 -13.76
C PRO A 73 8.89 7.43 -14.31
N GLU A 74 9.61 6.98 -15.33
CA GLU A 74 9.38 5.66 -15.94
C GLU A 74 9.78 4.53 -14.98
N TYR A 75 10.71 4.79 -14.06
CA TYR A 75 11.05 3.85 -12.99
C TYR A 75 9.84 3.49 -12.13
N PHE A 76 8.97 4.44 -11.79
CA PHE A 76 7.81 4.16 -10.94
C PHE A 76 6.59 3.61 -11.71
N ARG A 77 6.56 3.76 -13.04
CA ARG A 77 5.39 3.43 -13.87
C ARG A 77 4.96 1.96 -13.79
N GLU A 78 5.91 1.04 -13.71
CA GLU A 78 5.65 -0.41 -13.74
C GLU A 78 5.83 -1.09 -12.38
N ARG A 79 5.87 -0.30 -11.30
CA ARG A 79 6.21 -0.80 -9.96
C ARG A 79 5.15 -0.36 -8.97
N ALA A 80 4.64 -1.32 -8.21
CA ALA A 80 3.73 -1.07 -7.10
C ALA A 80 3.85 -2.17 -6.07
N ILE A 81 3.72 -1.81 -4.79
CA ILE A 81 3.50 -2.76 -3.70
C ILE A 81 2.07 -2.56 -3.23
N LEU A 82 1.27 -3.62 -3.26
CA LEU A 82 -0.11 -3.60 -2.82
C LEU A 82 -0.24 -4.44 -1.56
N ALA A 83 -0.98 -3.92 -0.58
CA ALA A 83 -1.27 -4.63 0.65
C ALA A 83 -2.79 -4.59 0.94
N PRO A 84 -3.37 -5.64 1.54
CA PRO A 84 -4.80 -5.67 1.83
C PRO A 84 -5.26 -4.63 2.87
N LYS A 85 -4.38 -4.25 3.80
CA LYS A 85 -4.68 -3.28 4.88
C LYS A 85 -3.83 -2.02 4.75
N ASN A 86 -4.45 -0.87 4.98
CA ASN A 86 -3.78 0.43 4.97
C ASN A 86 -2.67 0.55 6.03
N GLU A 87 -2.76 -0.17 7.14
CA GLU A 87 -1.71 -0.22 8.17
C GLU A 87 -0.38 -0.75 7.58
N PHE A 88 -0.43 -1.87 6.84
CA PHE A 88 0.75 -2.40 6.16
C PHE A 88 1.25 -1.47 5.05
N VAL A 89 0.34 -0.81 4.32
CA VAL A 89 0.72 0.23 3.34
C VAL A 89 1.49 1.36 4.02
N GLN A 90 1.05 1.80 5.21
CA GLN A 90 1.72 2.85 5.98
C GLN A 90 3.08 2.40 6.47
N GLU A 91 3.24 1.14 6.93
CA GLU A 91 4.53 0.58 7.31
C GLU A 91 5.51 0.55 6.12
N ILE A 92 5.06 0.05 4.96
CA ILE A 92 5.86 0.00 3.72
C ILE A 92 6.27 1.41 3.30
N ASN A 93 5.33 2.35 3.27
CA ASN A 93 5.60 3.74 2.90
C ASN A 93 6.57 4.42 3.87
N GLY A 94 6.46 4.13 5.18
CA GLY A 94 7.39 4.63 6.19
C GLY A 94 8.81 4.09 6.01
N ARG A 95 8.94 2.79 5.70
CA ARG A 95 10.25 2.19 5.37
C ARG A 95 10.83 2.75 4.08
N LEU A 96 10.02 2.95 3.05
CA LEU A 96 10.47 3.58 1.81
C LEU A 96 10.95 5.02 2.06
N LEU A 97 10.19 5.80 2.83
CA LEU A 97 10.55 7.16 3.21
C LEU A 97 11.87 7.23 3.99
N SER A 98 12.15 6.26 4.87
CA SER A 98 13.39 6.23 5.65
C SER A 98 14.64 6.00 4.79
N LEU A 99 14.51 5.36 3.61
CA LEU A 99 15.63 5.16 2.68
C LEU A 99 16.13 6.48 2.07
N PHE A 100 15.26 7.46 1.89
CA PHE A 100 15.65 8.75 1.30
C PHE A 100 16.51 9.55 2.28
N THR A 101 17.64 10.07 1.81
CA THR A 101 18.60 10.82 2.62
C THR A 101 18.25 12.31 2.78
N GLY A 102 17.15 12.77 2.17
CA GLY A 102 16.68 14.15 2.27
C GLY A 102 16.14 14.49 3.65
N ASN A 103 16.08 15.79 3.96
CA ASN A 103 15.49 16.28 5.20
C ASN A 103 13.98 15.99 5.23
N GLU A 104 13.51 15.55 6.40
CA GLU A 104 12.09 15.35 6.67
C GLU A 104 11.40 16.69 6.85
N THR A 105 10.25 16.84 6.20
CA THR A 105 9.32 17.94 6.46
C THR A 105 8.02 17.33 6.95
N GLU A 106 7.56 17.78 8.11
CA GLU A 106 6.32 17.36 8.73
C GLU A 106 5.21 18.37 8.45
N TYR A 107 4.05 17.86 8.07
CA TYR A 107 2.82 18.60 7.87
C TYR A 107 1.75 18.00 8.79
N LEU A 108 1.14 18.84 9.62
CA LEU A 108 0.07 18.48 10.53
C LEU A 108 -1.26 19.02 9.99
N SER A 109 -2.32 18.22 10.06
CA SER A 109 -3.67 18.69 9.74
C SER A 109 -4.16 19.69 10.80
N SER A 110 -5.12 20.51 10.39
CA SER A 110 -5.84 21.43 11.26
C SER A 110 -7.31 21.05 11.19
N ASP A 111 -7.70 20.07 12.01
CA ASP A 111 -9.04 19.49 11.99
C ASP A 111 -9.97 20.23 12.96
N SER A 112 -11.21 20.47 12.53
CA SER A 112 -12.24 21.14 13.31
C SER A 112 -13.63 20.64 12.96
N LEU A 113 -14.56 20.66 13.91
CA LEU A 113 -15.96 20.35 13.66
C LEU A 113 -16.69 21.49 12.95
N CYS A 114 -17.72 21.14 12.18
CA CYS A 114 -18.60 22.13 11.58
C CYS A 114 -19.57 22.69 12.64
N GLN A 115 -19.74 24.01 12.69
CA GLN A 115 -20.60 24.70 13.67
C GLN A 115 -22.10 24.42 13.52
N THR A 116 -22.54 23.70 12.48
CA THR A 116 -23.96 23.34 12.32
C THR A 116 -24.43 22.23 13.26
N GLU A 117 -23.52 21.54 13.97
CA GLU A 117 -23.93 20.59 15.01
C GLU A 117 -24.28 21.35 16.29
N GLN A 118 -25.58 21.47 16.57
CA GLN A 118 -26.18 22.21 17.69
C GLN A 118 -25.99 21.54 19.06
N LEU A 119 -24.87 20.87 19.28
CA LEU A 119 -24.53 20.33 20.61
C LEU A 119 -23.92 21.44 21.47
N ASN A 120 -24.09 21.34 22.78
CA ASN A 120 -23.45 22.24 23.74
C ASN A 120 -21.92 22.15 23.57
N GLU A 121 -21.23 23.28 23.44
CA GLU A 121 -19.77 23.39 23.23
C GLU A 121 -18.98 22.53 24.23
N ALA A 122 -19.38 22.50 25.50
CA ALA A 122 -18.70 21.70 26.54
C ALA A 122 -18.82 20.18 26.31
N VAL A 123 -19.93 19.74 25.70
CA VAL A 123 -20.14 18.33 25.35
C VAL A 123 -19.35 17.99 24.08
N GLN A 124 -19.23 18.93 23.14
CA GLN A 124 -18.42 18.74 21.92
C GLN A 124 -16.93 18.66 22.25
N GLU A 125 -16.43 19.55 23.09
CA GLU A 125 -15.00 19.61 23.45
C GLU A 125 -14.55 18.38 24.26
N SER A 126 -15.47 17.77 25.02
CA SER A 126 -15.19 16.51 25.73
C SER A 126 -15.22 15.26 24.84
N LEU A 127 -16.06 15.23 23.80
CA LEU A 127 -16.20 14.08 22.90
C LEU A 127 -15.23 14.11 21.71
N TYR A 128 -14.88 15.30 21.23
CA TYR A 128 -14.09 15.52 20.02
C TYR A 128 -12.91 16.43 20.32
N SER A 129 -12.12 16.05 21.32
CA SER A 129 -10.88 16.76 21.60
C SER A 129 -9.94 16.74 20.40
N PRO A 130 -9.00 17.68 20.29
CA PRO A 130 -7.99 17.68 19.22
C PRO A 130 -7.26 16.33 19.10
N ASP A 131 -6.95 15.67 20.22
CA ASP A 131 -6.30 14.36 20.20
C ASP A 131 -7.17 13.27 19.56
N VAL A 132 -8.48 13.31 19.81
CA VAL A 132 -9.44 12.40 19.17
C VAL A 132 -9.48 12.66 17.67
N LEU A 133 -9.57 13.93 17.26
CA LEU A 133 -9.59 14.30 15.83
C LEU A 133 -8.29 13.91 15.12
N ASN A 134 -7.13 14.20 15.74
CA ASN A 134 -5.81 13.87 15.22
C ASN A 134 -5.58 12.34 15.09
N GLY A 135 -6.30 11.55 15.89
CA GLY A 135 -6.27 10.09 15.86
C GLY A 135 -7.13 9.46 14.77
N LEU A 136 -8.01 10.21 14.10
CA LEU A 136 -8.93 9.66 13.11
C LEU A 136 -8.20 9.10 11.89
N LYS A 137 -8.58 7.88 11.49
CA LYS A 137 -8.10 7.19 10.28
C LYS A 137 -9.29 6.90 9.37
N ILE A 138 -9.56 7.83 8.45
CA ILE A 138 -10.74 7.78 7.59
C ILE A 138 -10.32 7.49 6.15
N SER A 139 -10.98 6.52 5.51
CA SER A 139 -10.72 6.20 4.11
C SER A 139 -10.99 7.41 3.20
N GLY A 140 -10.07 7.71 2.30
CA GLY A 140 -10.17 8.87 1.40
C GLY A 140 -9.75 10.21 2.01
N LEU A 141 -9.34 10.25 3.28
CA LEU A 141 -8.73 11.42 3.91
C LEU A 141 -7.26 11.16 4.25
N PRO A 142 -6.39 12.16 4.12
CA PRO A 142 -5.03 12.07 4.65
C PRO A 142 -5.06 11.97 6.17
N ASN A 143 -4.07 11.28 6.74
CA ASN A 143 -3.86 11.23 8.18
C ASN A 143 -3.45 12.60 8.72
N HIS A 144 -3.67 12.84 10.02
CA HIS A 144 -3.26 14.07 10.69
C HIS A 144 -1.80 14.45 10.43
N LYS A 145 -0.89 13.48 10.49
CA LYS A 145 0.53 13.69 10.24
C LYS A 145 0.94 13.14 8.87
N LEU A 146 1.54 14.00 8.05
CA LEU A 146 2.18 13.67 6.79
C LEU A 146 3.65 14.06 6.85
N VAL A 147 4.55 13.09 6.65
CA VAL A 147 6.01 13.32 6.60
C VAL A 147 6.49 13.08 5.18
N LEU A 148 7.26 14.04 4.64
CA LEU A 148 7.77 13.98 3.28
C LEU A 148 9.27 14.29 3.24
N LYS A 149 9.94 13.74 2.22
CA LYS A 149 11.32 14.07 1.84
C LYS A 149 11.38 14.38 0.35
N VAL A 150 12.35 15.19 -0.05
CA VAL A 150 12.60 15.47 -1.47
C VAL A 150 12.90 14.18 -2.22
N GLY A 151 12.19 13.97 -3.33
CA GLY A 151 12.36 12.81 -4.22
C GLY A 151 11.39 11.65 -3.98
N VAL A 152 10.56 11.71 -2.93
CA VAL A 152 9.57 10.66 -2.64
C VAL A 152 8.36 10.81 -3.59
N PRO A 153 7.88 9.71 -4.20
CA PRO A 153 6.66 9.73 -4.99
C PRO A 153 5.43 10.01 -4.11
N VAL A 154 4.53 10.87 -4.58
CA VAL A 154 3.29 11.22 -3.87
C VAL A 154 2.08 11.04 -4.80
N MET A 155 0.93 10.70 -4.20
CA MET A 155 -0.34 10.59 -4.89
C MET A 155 -1.28 11.69 -4.41
N LEU A 156 -1.92 12.38 -5.35
CA LEU A 156 -2.99 13.33 -5.04
C LEU A 156 -4.26 12.56 -4.68
N LEU A 157 -4.85 12.88 -3.52
CA LEU A 157 -6.11 12.27 -3.06
C LEU A 157 -7.35 13.05 -3.50
N ARG A 158 -7.18 14.26 -4.03
CA ARG A 158 -8.26 15.14 -4.48
C ARG A 158 -7.82 15.93 -5.71
N ASN A 159 -8.79 16.29 -6.56
CA ASN A 159 -8.58 17.22 -7.66
C ASN A 159 -8.37 18.65 -7.10
N ILE A 160 -7.61 19.47 -7.82
CA ILE A 160 -7.23 20.84 -7.43
C ILE A 160 -7.66 21.83 -8.54
N ASP A 161 -8.67 21.47 -9.33
CA ASP A 161 -9.22 22.28 -10.42
C ASP A 161 -10.02 23.51 -9.94
#